data_AF-A0A433H3A9-F1
#
_entry.id   AF-A0A433H3A9-F1
#
_cell.length_a   1.000
_cell.length_b   1.000
_cell.length_c   1.000
_cell.angle_alpha   90.00
_cell.angle_beta   90.00
_cell.angle_gamma   90.00
#
_symmetry.space_group_name_H-M   'P 1'
#
loop_
_entity.id
_entity.type
_entity.pdbx_description
1 polymer ?
#
loop_
_entity_poly.entity_id
_entity_poly.type
_entity_poly.pdbx_seq_one_letter_code
_entity_poly.pdbx_strand_id
1 'polypeptide(L)'
;MSPSEQHTPDEDREPLSDGVSPEVLEDLYRIRSTIDNIDAALVHVLAERFKATQRVGHLKAKYHLPAGDPDREATQIDRLRKLAEEAHLDPEFAEKFLNFIISEVIRHHERIAEDHRQSRVPDESGLDA
;
A
#
# COMPACT_ATOMS: atom_id res chain seq x y z
N MET A 1 -15.33 -35.58 -17.19
CA MET A 1 -14.60 -34.42 -16.63
C MET A 1 -15.47 -33.87 -15.52
N SER A 2 -15.28 -34.34 -14.28
CA SER A 2 -15.98 -33.79 -13.13
C SER A 2 -15.36 -32.44 -12.75
N PRO A 3 -16.15 -31.43 -12.32
CA PRO A 3 -15.59 -30.14 -11.92
C PRO A 3 -14.78 -30.34 -10.65
N SER A 4 -13.51 -29.92 -10.67
CA SER A 4 -12.65 -29.89 -9.49
C SER A 4 -13.25 -28.96 -8.45
N GLU A 5 -13.55 -29.51 -7.28
CA GLU A 5 -13.91 -28.78 -6.07
C GLU A 5 -12.79 -27.79 -5.73
N GLN A 6 -13.12 -26.51 -5.69
CA GLN A 6 -12.20 -25.47 -5.23
C GLN A 6 -12.14 -25.55 -3.71
N HIS A 7 -11.15 -26.26 -3.19
CA HIS A 7 -10.84 -26.31 -1.75
C HIS A 7 -10.51 -24.90 -1.26
N THR A 8 -11.31 -24.37 -0.33
CA THR A 8 -10.99 -23.07 0.28
C THR A 8 -9.93 -23.29 1.37
N PRO A 9 -8.86 -22.48 1.46
CA PRO A 9 -7.77 -22.72 2.40
C PRO A 9 -8.16 -22.65 3.89
N ASP A 10 -9.40 -22.28 4.21
CA ASP A 10 -9.89 -21.96 5.55
C ASP A 10 -10.68 -23.11 6.21
N GLU A 11 -11.07 -24.15 5.44
CA GLU A 11 -11.92 -25.24 5.94
C GLU A 11 -11.19 -26.23 6.87
N ASP A 12 -9.86 -26.24 6.87
CA ASP A 12 -9.02 -27.15 7.68
C ASP A 12 -8.43 -26.50 8.95
N ARG A 13 -8.82 -25.26 9.29
CA ARG A 13 -8.27 -24.58 10.48
C ARG A 13 -8.98 -25.03 11.75
N GLU A 14 -8.35 -25.92 12.49
CA GLU A 14 -8.81 -26.25 13.85
C GLU A 14 -8.78 -25.00 14.76
N PRO A 15 -9.85 -24.77 15.56
CA PRO A 15 -9.85 -23.68 16.51
C PRO A 15 -8.74 -23.88 17.55
N LEU A 16 -7.99 -22.81 17.83
CA LEU A 16 -6.88 -22.78 18.80
C LEU A 16 -7.26 -23.23 20.24
N SER A 17 -8.55 -23.47 20.53
CA SER A 17 -9.07 -23.74 21.86
C SER A 17 -8.86 -25.17 22.36
N ASP A 18 -8.63 -26.14 21.47
CA ASP A 18 -8.55 -27.54 21.89
C ASP A 18 -7.14 -27.89 22.33
N GLY A 19 -6.96 -28.05 23.66
CA GLY A 19 -5.71 -28.53 24.26
C GLY A 19 -4.67 -27.46 24.64
N VAL A 20 -4.97 -26.17 24.49
CA VAL A 20 -4.07 -25.06 24.89
C VAL A 20 -4.38 -24.62 26.32
N SER A 21 -3.36 -24.43 27.15
CA SER A 21 -3.55 -23.97 28.54
C SER A 21 -4.07 -22.53 28.61
N PRO A 22 -4.85 -22.16 29.63
CA PRO A 22 -5.35 -20.80 29.81
C PRO A 22 -4.25 -19.74 29.82
N GLU A 23 -3.10 -20.03 30.42
CA GLU A 23 -1.96 -19.11 30.52
C GLU A 23 -1.36 -18.79 29.15
N VAL A 24 -1.29 -19.79 28.25
CA VAL A 24 -0.80 -19.61 26.88
C VAL A 24 -1.77 -18.77 26.06
N LEU A 25 -3.08 -18.96 26.26
CA LEU A 25 -4.09 -18.14 25.60
C LEU A 25 -4.02 -16.67 26.06
N GLU A 26 -3.80 -16.43 27.35
CA GLU A 26 -3.64 -15.07 27.88
C GLU A 26 -2.43 -14.35 27.27
N ASP A 27 -1.27 -15.03 27.21
CA ASP A 27 -0.07 -14.48 26.59
C ASP A 27 -0.27 -14.21 25.10
N LEU A 28 -0.94 -15.12 24.38
CA LEU A 28 -1.27 -14.94 22.97
C LEU A 28 -2.14 -13.71 22.74
N TYR A 29 -3.18 -13.51 23.57
CA TYR A 29 -4.05 -12.34 23.45
C TYR A 29 -3.32 -11.04 23.74
N ARG A 30 -2.42 -11.03 24.73
CA ARG A 30 -1.58 -9.87 25.05
C ARG A 30 -0.66 -9.49 23.89
N ILE A 31 -0.02 -10.48 23.25
CA ILE A 31 0.84 -10.25 22.07
C ILE A 31 0.00 -9.74 20.90
N ARG A 32 -1.17 -10.34 20.62
CA ARG A 32 -2.06 -9.89 19.55
C ARG A 32 -2.56 -8.47 19.75
N SER A 33 -2.90 -8.09 20.98
CA SER A 33 -3.26 -6.70 21.29
C SER A 33 -2.11 -5.73 20.98
N THR A 34 -0.85 -6.14 21.16
CA THR A 34 0.31 -5.34 20.75
C THR A 34 0.41 -5.22 19.23
N ILE A 35 0.16 -6.31 18.49
CA ILE A 35 0.12 -6.31 17.02
C ILE A 35 -0.97 -5.36 16.51
N ASP A 36 -2.20 -5.46 17.05
CA ASP A 36 -3.32 -4.62 16.63
C ASP A 36 -3.02 -3.12 16.81
N ASN A 37 -2.32 -2.76 17.89
CA ASN A 37 -1.89 -1.38 18.13
C ASN A 37 -0.84 -0.91 17.12
N ILE A 38 0.10 -1.78 16.73
CA ILE A 38 1.11 -1.48 15.69
C ILE A 38 0.40 -1.30 14.34
N ASP A 39 -0.54 -2.18 14.00
CA ASP A 39 -1.28 -2.12 12.75
C ASP A 39 -2.10 -0.82 12.63
N ALA A 40 -2.74 -0.39 13.73
CA ALA A 40 -3.42 0.91 13.78
C ALA A 40 -2.45 2.07 13.50
N ALA A 41 -1.26 2.05 14.10
CA ALA A 41 -0.24 3.07 13.86
C ALA A 41 0.25 3.04 12.39
N LEU A 42 0.47 1.86 11.82
CA LEU A 42 0.89 1.69 10.43
C LEU A 42 -0.14 2.29 9.47
N VAL A 43 -1.44 2.05 9.69
CA VAL A 43 -2.52 2.63 8.87
C VAL A 43 -2.48 4.16 8.91
N HIS A 44 -2.32 4.77 10.09
CA HIS A 44 -2.22 6.21 10.22
C HIS A 44 -0.98 6.80 9.53
N VAL A 45 0.19 6.15 9.66
CA VAL A 45 1.42 6.57 8.97
C VAL A 45 1.27 6.47 7.45
N LEU A 46 0.67 5.38 6.95
CA LEU A 46 0.39 5.23 5.52
C LEU A 46 -0.57 6.31 5.02
N ALA A 47 -1.63 6.62 5.77
CA ALA A 47 -2.56 7.68 5.40
C ALA A 47 -1.85 9.03 5.21
N GLU A 48 -0.96 9.41 6.13
CA GLU A 48 -0.16 10.63 6.00
C GLU A 48 0.81 10.56 4.81
N ARG A 49 1.45 9.41 4.59
CA ARG A 49 2.30 9.19 3.41
C ARG A 49 1.51 9.38 2.11
N PHE A 50 0.31 8.83 2.02
CA PHE A 50 -0.55 8.97 0.84
C PHE A 50 -1.06 10.40 0.63
N LYS A 51 -1.31 11.17 1.69
CA LYS A 51 -1.60 12.61 1.54
C LYS A 51 -0.42 13.36 0.92
N ALA A 52 0.81 13.06 1.35
CA ALA A 52 2.01 13.66 0.77
C ALA A 52 2.18 13.26 -0.70
N THR A 53 1.98 11.99 -1.06
CA THR A 53 2.09 11.57 -2.45
C THR A 53 0.98 12.14 -3.34
N GLN A 54 -0.25 12.34 -2.85
CA GLN A 54 -1.29 13.04 -3.60
C GLN A 54 -0.87 14.48 -3.94
N ARG A 55 -0.27 15.21 -2.99
CA ARG A 55 0.27 16.56 -3.24
C ARG A 55 1.36 16.54 -4.31
N VAL A 56 2.24 15.54 -4.28
CA VAL A 56 3.24 15.33 -5.36
C VAL A 56 2.54 15.05 -6.69
N GLY A 57 1.49 14.24 -6.71
CA GLY A 57 0.71 13.93 -7.91
C GLY A 57 0.08 15.18 -8.53
N HIS A 58 -0.56 16.04 -7.72
CA HIS A 58 -1.11 17.31 -8.19
C HIS A 58 -0.03 18.24 -8.72
N LEU A 59 1.12 18.30 -8.05
CA LEU A 59 2.28 19.08 -8.51
C LEU A 59 2.76 18.56 -9.87
N LYS A 60 2.98 17.25 -10.00
CA LYS A 60 3.39 16.61 -11.25
C LYS A 60 2.40 16.89 -12.38
N ALA A 61 1.10 16.73 -12.13
CA ALA A 61 0.05 17.00 -13.11
C ALA A 61 0.04 18.46 -13.58
N LYS A 62 0.17 19.43 -12.65
CA LYS A 62 0.22 20.86 -12.97
C LYS A 62 1.37 21.23 -13.92
N TYR A 63 2.53 20.58 -13.74
CA TYR A 63 3.74 20.84 -14.52
C TYR A 63 4.02 19.80 -15.61
N HIS A 64 3.04 18.94 -15.93
CA HIS A 64 3.17 17.91 -16.98
C HIS A 64 4.34 16.92 -16.77
N LEU A 65 4.65 16.61 -15.50
CA LEU A 65 5.69 15.64 -15.15
C LEU A 65 5.13 14.21 -15.14
N PRO A 66 5.95 13.19 -15.44
CA PRO A 66 5.53 11.79 -15.43
C PRO A 66 5.16 11.30 -14.02
N ALA A 67 4.20 10.36 -13.95
CA ALA A 67 3.74 9.74 -12.72
C ALA A 67 4.86 8.93 -12.04
N GLY A 68 5.54 8.07 -12.80
CA GLY A 68 6.74 7.34 -12.35
C GLY A 68 8.01 8.18 -12.42
N ASP A 69 9.01 7.76 -11.65
CA ASP A 69 10.37 8.33 -11.63
C ASP A 69 11.36 7.21 -11.25
N PRO A 70 11.89 6.47 -12.24
CA PRO A 70 12.70 5.28 -11.99
C PRO A 70 13.93 5.53 -11.11
N ASP A 71 14.60 6.68 -11.28
CA ASP A 71 15.78 7.03 -10.50
C ASP A 71 15.40 7.29 -9.03
N ARG A 72 14.28 7.97 -8.80
CA ARG A 72 13.73 8.18 -7.46
C ARG A 72 13.26 6.89 -6.82
N GLU A 73 12.67 5.98 -7.59
CA GLU A 73 12.20 4.66 -7.13
C GLU A 73 13.38 3.78 -6.69
N ALA A 74 14.42 3.66 -7.52
CA ALA A 74 15.66 2.94 -7.18
C ALA A 74 16.29 3.47 -5.89
N THR A 75 16.39 4.80 -5.74
CA THR A 75 16.92 5.43 -4.52
C THR A 75 16.07 5.12 -3.28
N GLN A 76 14.74 4.99 -3.42
CA GLN A 76 13.88 4.61 -2.30
C GLN A 76 14.08 3.16 -1.89
N ILE A 77 14.22 2.25 -2.86
CA ILE A 77 14.49 0.83 -2.62
C ILE A 77 15.81 0.67 -1.87
N ASP A 78 16.90 1.26 -2.37
CA ASP A 78 18.22 1.16 -1.74
C ASP A 78 18.21 1.67 -0.28
N ARG A 79 17.54 2.80 -0.05
CA ARG A 79 17.41 3.35 1.31
C ARG A 79 16.59 2.43 2.21
N LEU A 80 15.49 1.88 1.72
CA LEU A 80 14.62 1.05 2.55
C LEU A 80 15.26 -0.30 2.89
N ARG A 81 16.01 -0.90 1.95
CA ARG A 81 16.78 -2.12 2.21
C ARG A 81 17.74 -1.93 3.39
N LYS A 82 18.48 -0.81 3.42
CA LYS A 82 19.38 -0.47 4.55
C LYS A 82 18.63 -0.31 5.87
N LEU A 83 17.50 0.40 5.85
CA LEU A 83 16.66 0.56 7.06
C LEU A 83 16.10 -0.77 7.55
N ALA A 84 15.77 -1.69 6.64
CA ALA A 84 15.30 -3.03 6.99
C ALA A 84 16.42 -3.83 7.67
N GLU A 85 17.64 -3.81 7.13
CA GLU A 85 18.81 -4.45 7.76
C GLU A 85 19.07 -3.91 9.16
N GLU A 86 19.06 -2.58 9.34
CA GLU A 86 19.22 -1.92 10.64
C GLU A 86 18.13 -2.29 11.65
N ALA A 87 16.91 -2.55 11.17
CA ALA A 87 15.77 -2.93 11.99
C ALA A 87 15.61 -4.46 12.18
N HIS A 88 16.56 -5.27 11.69
CA HIS A 88 16.46 -6.73 11.66
C HIS A 88 15.21 -7.27 10.92
N LEU A 89 14.74 -6.53 9.92
CA LEU A 89 13.68 -6.94 9.00
C LEU A 89 14.30 -7.46 7.70
N ASP A 90 13.70 -8.50 7.11
CA ASP A 90 14.13 -9.03 5.81
C ASP A 90 14.10 -7.92 4.72
N PRO A 91 15.25 -7.58 4.10
CA PRO A 91 15.31 -6.56 3.05
C PRO A 91 14.48 -6.92 1.82
N GLU A 92 14.33 -8.20 1.48
CA GLU A 92 13.50 -8.62 0.35
C GLU A 92 12.01 -8.38 0.63
N PHE A 93 11.56 -8.68 1.86
CA PHE A 93 10.21 -8.35 2.29
C PHE A 93 9.95 -6.83 2.26
N ALA A 94 10.88 -6.04 2.80
CA ALA A 94 10.76 -4.58 2.80
C ALA A 94 10.67 -4.00 1.37
N GLU A 95 11.48 -4.52 0.45
CA GLU A 95 11.43 -4.15 -0.96
C GLU A 95 10.09 -4.52 -1.62
N LYS A 96 9.60 -5.75 -1.42
CA LYS A 96 8.28 -6.17 -1.93
C LYS A 96 7.16 -5.25 -1.43
N PHE A 97 7.17 -4.93 -0.14
CA PHE A 97 6.21 -4.02 0.46
C PHE A 97 6.30 -2.61 -0.15
N LEU A 98 7.51 -2.08 -0.35
CA LEU A 98 7.69 -0.77 -0.97
C LEU A 98 7.24 -0.74 -2.43
N ASN A 99 7.57 -1.77 -3.20
CA ASN A 99 7.14 -1.89 -4.59
C ASN A 99 5.61 -1.89 -4.71
N PHE A 100 4.92 -2.58 -3.80
CA PHE A 100 3.46 -2.50 -3.71
C PHE A 100 2.98 -1.07 -3.47
N ILE A 101 3.56 -0.37 -2.50
CA ILE A 101 3.18 1.02 -2.18
C ILE A 101 3.51 1.98 -3.33
N ILE A 102 4.66 1.84 -4.00
CA ILE A 102 5.03 2.66 -5.16
C ILE A 102 4.03 2.46 -6.30
N SER A 103 3.66 1.21 -6.59
CA SER A 103 2.67 0.87 -7.62
C SER A 103 1.34 1.58 -7.36
N GLU A 104 0.86 1.58 -6.11
CA GLU A 104 -0.35 2.32 -5.73
C GLU A 104 -0.23 3.83 -5.96
N VAL A 105 0.93 4.40 -5.61
CA VAL A 105 1.18 5.84 -5.77
C VAL A 105 1.19 6.25 -7.24
N ILE A 106 1.82 5.46 -8.11
CA ILE A 106 1.86 5.74 -9.55
C ILE A 106 0.45 5.74 -10.13
N ARG A 107 -0.37 4.73 -9.80
CA ARG A 107 -1.79 4.68 -10.23
C ARG A 107 -2.57 5.92 -9.80
N HIS A 108 -2.37 6.38 -8.56
CA HIS A 108 -2.99 7.62 -8.08
C HIS A 108 -2.52 8.85 -8.85
N HIS A 109 -1.23 8.95 -9.21
CA HIS A 109 -0.69 10.07 -9.98
C HIS A 109 -1.25 10.09 -11.40
N GLU A 110 -1.38 8.94 -12.04
CA GLU A 110 -2.00 8.81 -13.36
C GLU A 110 -3.44 9.31 -13.36
N ARG A 111 -4.22 8.92 -12.34
CA ARG A 111 -5.60 9.40 -12.17
C ARG A 111 -5.65 10.93 -11.96
N ILE A 112 -4.80 11.47 -11.09
CA ILE A 112 -4.73 12.93 -10.86
C ILE A 112 -4.35 13.68 -12.14
N ALA A 113 -3.43 13.12 -12.94
CA ALA A 113 -3.03 13.72 -14.20
C ALA A 113 -4.18 13.72 -15.23
N GLU A 114 -4.99 12.65 -15.27
CA GLU A 114 -6.19 12.58 -16.09
C GLU A 114 -7.25 13.60 -15.66
N ASP A 115 -7.59 13.65 -14.38
CA ASP A 115 -8.56 14.60 -13.82
C ASP A 115 -8.14 16.06 -14.12
N HIS A 116 -6.84 16.36 -14.02
CA HIS A 116 -6.28 17.67 -14.33
C HIS A 116 -6.33 18.02 -15.83
N ARG A 117 -6.20 17.04 -16.73
CA ARG A 117 -6.38 17.25 -18.18
C ARG A 117 -7.84 17.56 -18.52
N GLN A 118 -8.78 16.78 -17.97
CA GLN A 118 -10.21 16.98 -18.21
C GLN A 118 -10.70 18.34 -17.71
N SER A 119 -10.18 18.80 -16.56
CA SER A 119 -10.50 20.12 -16.00
C SER A 119 -9.96 21.30 -16.82
N ARG A 120 -9.05 21.06 -17.78
CA ARG A 120 -8.39 22.08 -18.60
C ARG A 120 -9.00 22.25 -20.00
N VAL A 121 -9.88 21.36 -20.43
CA VAL A 121 -10.58 21.49 -21.72
C VAL A 121 -11.76 22.45 -21.52
N PRO A 122 -11.76 23.66 -22.12
CA PRO A 122 -12.93 24.54 -22.10
C PRO A 122 -14.03 23.94 -22.98
N ASP A 123 -15.29 24.18 -22.59
CA ASP A 123 -16.47 23.86 -23.40
C ASP A 123 -16.45 24.64 -24.73
N GLU A 124 -15.99 24.00 -25.81
CA GLU A 124 -16.01 24.54 -27.18
C GLU A 124 -17.39 24.34 -27.86
N SER A 125 -18.51 24.43 -27.13
CA SER A 125 -19.86 24.30 -27.70
C SER A 125 -20.64 25.62 -27.86
N GLY A 126 -19.96 26.78 -27.79
CA GLY A 126 -20.62 28.09 -27.66
C GLY A 126 -20.35 29.18 -28.72
N LEU A 127 -19.80 28.88 -29.90
CA LEU A 127 -19.52 29.89 -30.93
C LEU A 127 -19.97 29.43 -32.33
N ASP A 128 -21.29 29.34 -32.51
CA ASP A 128 -21.96 29.48 -33.81
C ASP A 128 -23.24 30.30 -33.60
N ALA A 129 -23.13 31.62 -33.76
CA ALA A 129 -24.26 32.56 -33.87
C ALA A 129 -23.89 33.73 -34.78
#